data_AF-A0A0P7UT68-F1
#
_entry.id   AF-A0A0P7UT68-F1
#
_cell.length_a   1.000
_cell.length_b   1.000
_cell.length_c   1.000
_cell.angle_alpha   90.00
_cell.angle_beta   90.00
_cell.angle_gamma   90.00
#
_symmetry.space_group_name_H-M   'P 1'
#
loop_
_entity.id
_entity.type
_entity.pdbx_description
1 polymer ?
#
loop_
_entity_poly.entity_id
_entity_poly.type
_entity_poly.pdbx_seq_one_letter_code
_entity_poly.pdbx_strand_id
1 'polypeptide(L)'
;MCDACCGIQNGRVTGGRGRVTSGRRRLNGAPRPAPRSQVKFLPEPCRDNRVTLEASVLPVLADHPLVAGPQFQKLRVGVGHRLDVFSSGILVLGVGQGNVRLTEMYNSHNTRDYTLEGEFGRATDDFSCHGRVIERTTYGHVTKDKLESVLAMIQGVNQKALLTYSNVDMRSQEAYELAAKGSLRPQGKSPPIITGLRCLKFAPPHFTLEVHCVNETQKYLRRLVHEIGLELRSSAVCTGVRRERDGPFKLQHALTRQHWTLPDITQAVHCSWATWTGGEVNTVQPEPHKPLTMG
;
A
#
# COMPACT_ATOMS: atom_id res chain seq x y z
N MET A 1 0.54 2.83 15.22
CA MET A 1 -0.21 1.56 15.22
C MET A 1 -0.66 1.32 13.79
N CYS A 2 0.01 0.42 13.07
CA CYS A 2 -0.37 0.01 11.73
C CYS A 2 -0.90 -1.40 11.81
N ASP A 3 -2.22 -1.52 11.90
CA ASP A 3 -2.89 -2.81 11.78
C ASP A 3 -3.23 -3.03 10.30
N ALA A 4 -2.68 -4.13 9.75
CA ALA A 4 -2.86 -4.67 8.40
C ALA A 4 -1.82 -4.29 7.31
N CYS A 5 -0.54 -4.65 7.49
CA CYS A 5 0.32 -4.92 6.32
C CYS A 5 0.18 -6.38 5.90
N CYS A 6 0.03 -6.68 4.60
CA CYS A 6 0.69 -7.88 4.10
C CYS A 6 2.19 -7.55 4.21
N GLY A 7 2.90 -8.14 5.18
CA GLY A 7 4.35 -8.06 5.38
C GLY A 7 4.96 -6.75 5.94
N ILE A 8 5.21 -6.80 7.26
CA ILE A 8 6.34 -6.23 8.02
C ILE A 8 6.68 -4.73 7.87
N GLN A 9 6.26 -3.98 8.89
CA GLN A 9 6.81 -2.66 9.24
C GLN A 9 7.74 -2.77 10.46
N ASN A 10 8.85 -2.03 10.43
CA ASN A 10 9.70 -1.75 11.58
C ASN A 10 9.02 -0.72 12.49
N GLY A 11 8.97 -1.00 13.79
CA GLY A 11 8.65 -0.05 14.85
C GLY A 11 9.76 -0.06 15.90
N ARG A 12 10.11 1.14 16.38
CA ARG A 12 11.22 1.48 17.29
C ARG A 12 11.44 0.49 18.44
N VAL A 13 12.72 0.18 18.62
CA VAL A 13 13.32 -0.56 19.73
C VAL A 13 13.30 0.33 20.98
N THR A 14 12.45 -0.01 21.96
CA THR A 14 12.81 0.12 23.38
C THR A 14 13.17 -1.27 23.88
N GLY A 15 14.25 -1.36 24.67
CA GLY A 15 15.01 -2.58 24.91
C GLY A 15 14.19 -3.79 25.34
N GLY A 16 14.20 -4.82 24.49
CA GLY A 16 13.70 -6.16 24.79
C GLY A 16 13.96 -7.07 23.60
N ARG A 17 14.85 -8.06 23.76
CA ARG A 17 15.24 -9.04 22.71
C ARG A 17 14.04 -9.91 22.31
N GLY A 18 13.20 -9.42 21.38
CA GLY A 18 12.09 -10.16 20.77
C GLY A 18 12.46 -10.73 19.39
N ARG A 19 12.23 -12.03 19.21
CA ARG A 19 12.84 -12.91 18.20
C ARG A 19 12.17 -12.83 16.81
N VAL A 20 12.64 -11.95 15.90
CA VAL A 20 12.22 -11.87 14.48
C VAL A 20 13.01 -12.85 13.57
N THR A 21 13.26 -14.08 14.03
CA THR A 21 14.14 -15.03 13.32
C THR A 21 13.44 -16.27 12.75
N SER A 22 12.11 -16.41 12.92
CA SER A 22 11.40 -17.66 12.61
C SER A 22 11.10 -17.86 11.12
N GLY A 23 10.73 -16.81 10.38
CA GLY A 23 10.36 -16.91 8.96
C GLY A 23 11.54 -17.27 8.04
N ARG A 24 12.67 -16.58 8.18
CA ARG A 24 13.89 -16.87 7.37
C ARG A 24 14.44 -18.29 7.62
N ARG A 25 14.33 -18.81 8.85
CA ARG A 25 14.78 -20.18 9.16
C ARG A 25 13.98 -21.25 8.42
N ARG A 26 12.68 -21.05 8.22
CA ARG A 26 11.79 -22.03 7.58
C ARG A 26 11.95 -22.07 6.05
N LEU A 27 12.15 -20.91 5.40
CA LEU A 27 12.49 -20.85 3.96
C LEU A 27 13.78 -21.62 3.65
N ASN A 28 14.76 -21.57 4.55
CA ASN A 28 16.04 -22.27 4.40
C ASN A 28 15.94 -23.78 4.70
N GLY A 29 14.77 -24.31 5.07
CA GLY A 29 14.54 -25.73 5.37
C GLY A 29 13.89 -26.53 4.23
N ALA A 30 13.57 -25.92 3.09
CA ALA A 30 12.99 -26.60 1.93
C ALA A 30 14.03 -27.51 1.21
N PRO A 31 13.59 -28.56 0.47
CA PRO A 31 14.50 -29.44 -0.28
C PRO A 31 15.42 -28.67 -1.23
N ARG A 32 16.68 -29.10 -1.32
CA ARG A 32 17.73 -28.42 -2.09
C ARG A 32 17.50 -28.58 -3.61
N PRO A 33 17.47 -27.49 -4.39
CA PRO A 33 17.56 -27.57 -5.85
C PRO A 33 18.93 -28.12 -6.28
N ALA A 34 19.02 -28.69 -7.49
CA ALA A 34 20.31 -29.07 -8.07
C ALA A 34 21.25 -27.85 -8.20
N PRO A 35 22.57 -28.02 -7.97
CA PRO A 35 23.52 -26.91 -7.99
C PRO A 35 23.57 -26.27 -9.38
N ARG A 36 23.48 -24.93 -9.41
CA ARG A 36 23.58 -24.18 -10.66
C ARG A 36 25.02 -24.15 -11.14
N SER A 37 25.20 -24.15 -12.45
CA SER A 37 26.51 -23.96 -13.09
C SER A 37 26.64 -22.53 -13.63
N GLN A 38 27.84 -21.96 -13.56
CA GLN A 38 28.17 -20.65 -14.11
C GLN A 38 29.39 -20.77 -15.03
N VAL A 39 29.36 -20.08 -16.17
CA VAL A 39 30.50 -20.00 -17.08
C VAL A 39 31.48 -18.97 -16.52
N LYS A 40 32.73 -19.37 -16.28
CA LYS A 40 33.83 -18.48 -15.92
C LYS A 40 34.92 -18.60 -16.96
N PHE A 41 35.43 -17.45 -17.38
CA PHE A 41 36.61 -17.38 -18.24
C PHE A 41 37.85 -17.44 -17.36
N LEU A 42 38.58 -18.55 -17.44
CA LEU A 42 39.82 -18.76 -16.69
C LEU A 42 41.01 -18.48 -17.63
N PRO A 43 42.05 -17.77 -17.17
CA PRO A 43 43.26 -17.62 -17.93
C PRO A 43 44.00 -18.96 -17.98
N GLU A 44 44.38 -19.40 -19.17
CA GLU A 44 45.31 -20.51 -19.30
C GLU A 44 46.72 -20.05 -18.91
N PRO A 45 47.51 -20.91 -18.25
CA PRO A 45 48.92 -20.64 -18.01
C PRO A 45 49.68 -20.69 -19.34
N CYS A 46 49.83 -19.56 -20.01
CA CYS A 46 50.59 -19.44 -21.25
C CYS A 46 52.04 -19.01 -20.97
N ARG A 47 53.01 -19.63 -21.67
CA ARG A 47 54.45 -19.33 -21.54
C ARG A 47 54.88 -18.07 -22.31
N ASP A 48 54.10 -17.65 -23.28
CA ASP A 48 54.29 -16.42 -24.05
C ASP A 48 53.21 -15.43 -23.65
N ASN A 49 53.56 -14.15 -23.50
CA ASN A 49 52.79 -13.00 -22.99
C ASN A 49 51.39 -12.71 -23.61
N ARG A 50 50.73 -13.68 -24.24
CA ARG A 50 49.33 -13.64 -24.70
C ARG A 50 48.45 -14.40 -23.71
N VAL A 51 47.46 -13.71 -23.14
CA VAL A 51 46.47 -14.34 -22.24
C VAL A 51 45.35 -14.93 -23.09
N THR A 52 45.30 -16.26 -23.19
CA THR A 52 44.13 -16.99 -23.69
C THR A 52 43.15 -17.24 -22.53
N LEU A 53 41.87 -16.98 -22.77
CA LEU A 53 40.79 -17.21 -21.81
C LEU A 53 39.98 -18.43 -22.24
N GLU A 54 39.89 -19.45 -21.39
CA GLU A 54 39.06 -20.63 -21.61
C GLU A 54 37.74 -20.49 -20.85
N ALA A 55 36.62 -20.67 -21.55
CA ALA A 55 35.29 -20.68 -20.95
C ALA A 55 35.05 -22.01 -20.22
N SER A 56 35.27 -22.03 -18.90
CA SER A 56 35.02 -23.19 -18.05
C SER A 56 33.64 -23.10 -17.38
N VAL A 57 32.85 -24.17 -17.47
CA VAL A 57 31.58 -24.31 -16.74
C VAL A 57 31.87 -24.82 -15.34
N LEU A 58 31.75 -23.95 -14.32
CA LEU A 58 32.03 -24.29 -12.93
C LEU A 58 30.73 -24.29 -12.10
N PRO A 59 30.59 -25.19 -11.11
CA PRO A 59 29.47 -25.13 -10.18
C PRO A 59 29.52 -23.83 -9.37
N VAL A 60 28.36 -23.24 -9.11
CA VAL A 60 28.23 -22.11 -8.19
C VAL A 60 28.56 -22.63 -6.79
N LEU A 61 29.72 -22.22 -6.26
CA LEU A 61 30.24 -22.71 -4.97
C LEU A 61 29.22 -22.57 -3.83
N ALA A 62 28.36 -21.54 -3.85
CA ALA A 62 27.29 -21.35 -2.86
C ALA A 62 26.22 -22.46 -2.83
N ASP A 63 26.10 -23.24 -3.91
CA ASP A 63 25.18 -24.36 -4.04
C ASP A 63 25.90 -25.72 -3.88
N HIS A 64 27.21 -25.71 -3.56
CA HIS A 64 28.04 -26.91 -3.43
C HIS A 64 27.68 -27.71 -2.16
N PRO A 65 27.60 -29.06 -2.20
CA PRO A 65 27.16 -29.88 -1.07
C PRO A 65 28.01 -29.74 0.19
N LEU A 66 29.29 -29.37 0.05
CA LEU A 66 30.22 -29.14 1.16
C LEU A 66 30.11 -27.74 1.81
N VAL A 67 29.35 -26.81 1.23
CA VAL A 67 29.14 -25.50 1.86
C VAL A 67 28.17 -25.67 3.02
N ALA A 68 28.70 -25.59 4.24
CA ALA A 68 27.95 -25.59 5.47
C ALA A 68 27.52 -24.15 5.83
N GLY A 69 26.22 -23.92 5.92
CA GLY A 69 25.64 -22.63 6.30
C GLY A 69 24.18 -22.54 5.86
N PRO A 70 23.36 -21.67 6.46
CA PRO A 70 22.00 -21.44 5.98
C PRO A 70 22.07 -20.83 4.57
N GLN A 71 21.64 -21.59 3.55
CA GLN A 71 21.51 -21.06 2.19
C GLN A 71 20.47 -19.96 2.21
N PHE A 72 20.88 -18.70 2.00
CA PHE A 72 19.94 -17.59 1.92
C PHE A 72 19.24 -17.65 0.57
N GLN A 73 18.05 -18.24 0.52
CA GLN A 73 17.20 -18.08 -0.65
C GLN A 73 16.84 -16.60 -0.78
N LYS A 74 17.29 -15.97 -1.87
CA LYS A 74 17.04 -14.55 -2.15
C LYS A 74 15.60 -14.41 -2.63
N LEU A 75 14.66 -14.31 -1.69
CA LEU A 75 13.27 -13.97 -1.98
C LEU A 75 13.17 -12.48 -2.32
N ARG A 76 12.83 -12.16 -3.57
CA ARG A 76 12.61 -10.78 -4.00
C ARG A 76 11.24 -10.34 -3.50
N VAL A 77 11.21 -9.33 -2.64
CA VAL A 77 9.98 -8.72 -2.15
C VAL A 77 9.92 -7.27 -2.62
N GLY A 78 8.86 -6.92 -3.33
CA GLY A 78 8.54 -5.58 -3.79
C GLY A 78 7.43 -4.98 -2.93
N VAL A 79 7.48 -3.67 -2.75
CA VAL A 79 6.46 -2.92 -2.03
C VAL A 79 5.67 -2.10 -3.04
N GLY A 80 4.35 -2.15 -2.98
CA GLY A 80 3.47 -1.34 -3.84
C GLY A 80 3.44 0.11 -3.37
N HIS A 81 2.25 0.69 -3.30
CA HIS A 81 2.06 2.03 -2.74
C HIS A 81 2.41 2.02 -1.25
N ARG A 82 3.55 2.63 -0.89
CA ARG A 82 4.02 2.72 0.50
C ARG A 82 3.03 3.48 1.38
N LEU A 83 2.85 3.02 2.62
CA LEU A 83 2.19 3.79 3.68
C LEU A 83 3.21 4.61 4.48
N ASP A 84 2.79 5.80 4.91
CA ASP A 84 3.51 6.58 5.90
C ASP A 84 3.42 5.94 7.31
N VAL A 85 4.35 6.30 8.19
CA VAL A 85 4.47 5.79 9.57
C VAL A 85 3.22 6.07 10.40
N PHE A 86 2.53 7.19 10.14
CA PHE A 86 1.32 7.60 10.84
C PHE A 86 0.03 7.22 10.10
N SER A 87 0.13 6.40 9.06
CA SER A 87 -1.02 5.91 8.30
C SER A 87 -1.19 4.42 8.51
N SER A 88 -2.44 3.96 8.64
CA SER A 88 -2.79 2.55 8.85
C SER A 88 -3.52 1.96 7.65
N GLY A 89 -3.80 0.66 7.69
CA GLY A 89 -4.52 -0.03 6.63
C GLY A 89 -3.60 -0.79 5.67
N ILE A 90 -4.14 -1.16 4.51
CA ILE A 90 -3.61 -2.23 3.67
C ILE A 90 -2.30 -1.83 3.00
N LEU A 91 -1.25 -2.62 3.16
CA LEU A 91 -0.04 -2.56 2.33
C LEU A 91 0.07 -3.78 1.42
N VAL A 92 0.17 -3.56 0.11
CA VAL A 92 0.33 -4.63 -0.90
C VAL A 92 1.81 -4.90 -1.13
N LEU A 93 2.19 -6.17 -1.07
CA LEU A 93 3.54 -6.64 -1.38
C LEU A 93 3.54 -7.63 -2.54
N GLY A 94 4.54 -7.49 -3.40
CA GLY A 94 4.88 -8.49 -4.40
C GLY A 94 5.95 -9.45 -3.85
N VAL A 95 5.80 -10.74 -4.11
CA VAL A 95 6.78 -11.77 -3.74
C VAL A 95 7.19 -12.53 -5.00
N GLY A 96 8.49 -12.65 -5.25
CA GLY A 96 9.04 -13.36 -6.42
C GLY A 96 8.54 -12.76 -7.73
N GLN A 97 7.80 -13.55 -8.52
CA GLN A 97 7.18 -13.11 -9.78
C GLN A 97 6.00 -12.14 -9.58
N GLY A 98 5.42 -12.09 -8.38
CA GLY A 98 4.36 -11.12 -8.05
C GLY A 98 4.83 -9.66 -8.14
N ASN A 99 6.14 -9.41 -8.15
CA ASN A 99 6.70 -8.07 -8.35
C ASN A 99 6.37 -7.47 -9.72
N VAL A 100 6.27 -8.30 -10.76
CA VAL A 100 5.86 -7.86 -12.11
C VAL A 100 4.41 -7.37 -12.06
N ARG A 101 3.52 -8.16 -11.46
CA ARG A 101 2.10 -7.79 -11.25
C ARG A 101 1.93 -6.54 -10.40
N LEU A 102 2.74 -6.40 -9.34
CA LEU A 102 2.75 -5.20 -8.51
C LEU A 102 3.08 -3.94 -9.34
N THR A 103 3.97 -4.07 -10.31
CA THR A 103 4.36 -2.99 -11.23
C THR A 103 3.22 -2.67 -12.20
N GLU A 104 2.56 -3.69 -12.75
CA GLU A 104 1.34 -3.51 -13.56
C GLU A 104 0.25 -2.78 -12.78
N MET A 105 0.01 -3.15 -11.51
CA MET A 105 -0.97 -2.49 -10.65
C MET A 105 -0.64 -1.02 -10.44
N TYR A 106 0.63 -0.69 -10.20
CA TYR A 106 1.08 0.69 -10.07
C TYR A 106 0.83 1.50 -11.35
N ASN A 107 1.09 0.90 -12.51
CA ASN A 107 0.87 1.53 -13.81
C ASN A 107 -0.61 1.61 -14.22
N SER A 108 -1.48 0.78 -13.64
CA SER A 108 -2.91 0.71 -13.98
C SER A 108 -3.77 1.83 -13.36
N HIS A 109 -3.16 2.71 -12.55
CA HIS A 109 -3.85 3.87 -11.96
C HIS A 109 -5.12 3.48 -11.20
N ASN A 110 -5.05 2.39 -10.43
CA ASN A 110 -6.18 1.89 -9.67
C ASN A 110 -6.61 2.87 -8.57
N THR A 111 -7.91 2.92 -8.34
CA THR A 111 -8.52 3.65 -7.21
C THR A 111 -8.07 3.06 -5.89
N ARG A 112 -7.80 3.95 -4.95
CA ARG A 112 -7.50 3.66 -3.56
C ARG A 112 -8.56 4.32 -2.69
N ASP A 113 -9.01 3.57 -1.68
CA ASP A 113 -10.07 4.02 -0.78
C ASP A 113 -9.46 4.28 0.60
N TYR A 114 -9.75 5.44 1.16
CA TYR A 114 -9.23 5.90 2.44
C TYR A 114 -10.34 6.37 3.36
N THR A 115 -10.15 6.10 4.64
CA THR A 115 -10.87 6.76 5.74
C THR A 115 -9.93 7.79 6.36
N LEU A 116 -10.36 9.04 6.36
CA LEU A 116 -9.63 10.15 6.97
C LEU A 116 -10.35 10.58 8.24
N GLU A 117 -9.60 10.76 9.31
CA GLU A 117 -10.09 11.35 10.56
C GLU A 117 -9.50 12.75 10.68
N GLY A 118 -10.38 13.70 10.99
CA GLY A 118 -10.04 15.11 11.17
C GLY A 118 -10.55 15.67 12.48
N GLU A 119 -9.87 16.71 12.95
CA GLU A 119 -10.24 17.48 14.13
C GLU A 119 -10.24 18.97 13.77
N PHE A 120 -11.35 19.66 14.01
CA PHE A 120 -11.49 21.11 13.82
C PHE A 120 -10.88 21.89 14.99
N GLY A 121 -10.54 23.15 14.73
CA GLY A 121 -10.06 24.11 15.73
C GLY A 121 -8.55 24.11 15.98
N ARG A 122 -7.78 23.33 15.19
CA ARG A 122 -6.32 23.25 15.30
C ARG A 122 -5.67 23.10 13.92
N ALA A 123 -4.61 23.87 13.67
CA ALA A 123 -3.72 23.69 12.53
C ALA A 123 -2.29 23.39 12.98
N THR A 124 -1.59 22.57 12.20
CA THR A 124 -0.19 22.16 12.43
C THR A 124 0.65 22.39 11.18
N ASP A 125 1.97 22.45 11.34
CA ASP A 125 2.96 22.68 10.28
C ASP A 125 3.01 21.59 9.20
N ASP A 126 2.80 20.33 9.59
CA ASP A 126 2.83 19.18 8.71
C ASP A 126 1.44 18.62 8.35
N PHE A 127 0.38 19.34 8.74
CA PHE A 127 -1.03 18.94 8.62
C PHE A 127 -1.40 17.65 9.36
N SER A 128 -0.52 17.14 10.23
CA SER A 128 -0.73 15.96 11.05
C SER A 128 -0.95 16.34 12.51
N CYS A 129 -1.62 15.47 13.28
CA CYS A 129 -1.80 15.67 14.72
C CYS A 129 -0.49 15.67 15.52
N HIS A 130 0.62 15.20 14.96
CA HIS A 130 1.94 15.15 15.60
C HIS A 130 2.79 16.40 15.35
N GLY A 131 2.42 17.23 14.38
CA GLY A 131 3.12 18.46 14.05
C GLY A 131 3.03 19.52 15.15
N ARG A 132 3.85 20.56 15.01
CA ARG A 132 3.79 21.72 15.90
C ARG A 132 2.51 22.49 15.61
N VAL A 133 1.75 22.80 16.65
CA VAL A 133 0.54 23.64 16.52
C VAL A 133 0.95 25.05 16.11
N ILE A 134 0.43 25.49 14.96
CA ILE A 134 0.63 26.84 14.43
C ILE A 134 -0.52 27.74 14.86
N GLU A 135 -1.76 27.23 14.78
CA GLU A 135 -2.96 28.05 14.97
C GLU A 135 -4.04 27.26 15.70
N ARG A 136 -4.87 27.99 16.47
CA ARG A 136 -6.11 27.49 17.07
C ARG A 136 -7.25 28.41 16.69
N THR A 137 -8.34 27.84 16.24
CA THR A 137 -9.51 28.57 15.76
C THR A 137 -10.78 28.06 16.42
N THR A 138 -11.84 28.87 16.40
CA THR A 138 -13.16 28.42 16.80
C THR A 138 -13.80 27.57 15.70
N TYR A 139 -14.65 26.62 16.10
CA TYR A 139 -15.36 25.71 15.19
C TYR A 139 -16.87 25.65 15.45
N GLY A 140 -17.39 26.45 16.39
CA GLY A 140 -18.82 26.44 16.76
C GLY A 140 -19.77 26.81 15.62
N HIS A 141 -19.28 27.50 14.59
CA HIS A 141 -20.06 27.86 13.40
C HIS A 141 -20.09 26.77 12.32
N VAL A 142 -19.34 25.68 12.48
CA VAL A 142 -19.24 24.58 11.51
C VAL A 142 -20.41 23.62 11.70
N THR A 143 -21.29 23.56 10.70
CA THR A 143 -22.42 22.63 10.66
C THR A 143 -22.17 21.53 9.63
N LYS A 144 -22.93 20.44 9.73
CA LYS A 144 -22.84 19.32 8.79
C LYS A 144 -23.14 19.77 7.35
N ASP A 145 -24.14 20.63 7.16
CA ASP A 145 -24.55 21.12 5.83
C ASP A 145 -23.46 21.97 5.16
N LYS A 146 -22.73 22.77 5.96
CA LYS A 146 -21.58 23.55 5.46
C LYS A 146 -20.45 22.61 5.02
N LEU A 147 -20.15 21.59 5.84
CA LEU A 147 -19.16 20.58 5.48
C LEU A 147 -19.56 19.87 4.18
N GLU A 148 -20.80 19.38 4.07
CA GLU A 148 -21.28 18.69 2.85
C GLU A 148 -21.21 19.60 1.61
N SER A 149 -21.52 20.89 1.75
CA SER A 149 -21.37 21.88 0.67
C SER A 149 -19.92 22.04 0.20
N VAL A 150 -18.97 22.11 1.13
CA VAL A 150 -17.54 22.17 0.82
C VAL A 150 -17.05 20.87 0.15
N LEU A 151 -17.47 19.71 0.66
CA LEU A 151 -17.11 18.42 0.06
C LEU A 151 -17.62 18.32 -1.38
N ALA A 152 -18.87 18.74 -1.64
CA ALA A 152 -19.46 18.75 -2.97
C ALA A 152 -18.70 19.67 -3.95
N MET A 153 -18.26 20.85 -3.48
CA MET A 153 -17.42 21.75 -4.27
C MET A 153 -16.08 21.10 -4.65
N ILE A 154 -15.39 20.48 -3.68
CA ILE A 154 -14.13 19.77 -3.93
C ILE A 154 -14.33 18.63 -4.93
N GLN A 155 -15.43 17.87 -4.81
CA GLN A 155 -15.76 16.82 -5.78
C GLN A 155 -15.95 17.39 -7.19
N GLY A 156 -16.66 18.51 -7.34
CA GLY A 156 -16.86 19.16 -8.64
C GLY A 156 -15.54 19.59 -9.30
N VAL A 157 -14.62 20.17 -8.52
CA VAL A 157 -13.28 20.55 -9.01
C VAL A 157 -12.49 19.33 -9.48
N ASN A 158 -12.52 18.24 -8.70
CA ASN A 158 -11.80 17.01 -9.04
C ASN A 158 -12.44 16.26 -10.22
N GLN A 159 -13.75 16.32 -10.41
CA GLN A 159 -14.42 15.74 -11.57
C GLN A 159 -13.97 16.43 -12.86
N LYS A 160 -13.85 17.76 -12.85
CA LYS A 160 -13.29 18.53 -13.97
C LYS A 160 -11.83 18.17 -14.24
N ALA A 161 -11.03 18.00 -13.18
CA ALA A 161 -9.65 17.55 -13.31
C ALA A 161 -9.57 16.14 -13.94
N LEU A 162 -10.41 15.19 -13.47
CA LEU A 162 -10.46 13.84 -14.02
C LEU A 162 -10.74 13.83 -15.53
N LEU A 163 -11.73 14.62 -15.97
CA LEU A 163 -12.05 14.76 -17.40
C LEU A 163 -10.84 15.29 -18.18
N THR A 164 -10.19 16.34 -17.66
CA THR A 164 -9.02 16.97 -18.30
C THR A 164 -7.85 15.99 -18.44
N TYR A 165 -7.58 15.18 -17.41
CA TYR A 165 -6.44 14.24 -17.40
C TYR A 165 -6.75 12.88 -18.03
N SER A 166 -8.00 12.61 -18.41
CA SER A 166 -8.37 11.35 -19.07
C SER A 166 -8.07 11.32 -20.57
N ASN A 167 -7.68 12.46 -21.18
CA ASN A 167 -7.50 12.60 -22.64
C ASN A 167 -8.72 12.15 -23.48
N VAL A 168 -9.91 12.14 -22.87
CA VAL A 168 -11.15 11.78 -23.54
C VAL A 168 -11.81 13.05 -24.08
N ASP A 169 -12.16 13.06 -25.37
CA ASP A 169 -12.95 14.15 -25.94
C ASP A 169 -14.37 14.08 -25.36
N MET A 170 -14.75 15.08 -24.55
CA MET A 170 -16.05 15.15 -23.89
C MET A 170 -17.23 15.17 -24.88
N ARG A 171 -17.00 15.50 -26.16
CA ARG A 171 -18.03 15.47 -27.21
C ARG A 171 -18.22 14.08 -27.83
N SER A 172 -17.38 13.11 -27.47
CA SER A 172 -17.46 11.75 -28.00
C SER A 172 -18.48 10.90 -27.25
N GLN A 173 -19.10 9.96 -27.97
CA GLN A 173 -19.96 8.94 -27.39
C GLN A 173 -19.20 8.06 -26.38
N GLU A 174 -17.90 7.82 -26.64
CA GLU A 174 -17.01 7.07 -25.75
C GLU A 174 -16.89 7.73 -24.37
N ALA A 175 -16.80 9.07 -24.31
CA ALA A 175 -16.78 9.80 -23.05
C ALA A 175 -18.04 9.57 -22.21
N TYR A 176 -19.20 9.60 -22.88
CA TYR A 176 -20.48 9.36 -22.24
C TYR A 176 -20.57 7.93 -21.71
N GLU A 177 -20.15 6.94 -22.51
CA GLU A 177 -20.12 5.55 -22.07
C GLU A 177 -19.18 5.31 -20.90
N LEU A 178 -17.98 5.90 -20.93
CA LEU A 178 -16.99 5.78 -19.84
C LEU A 178 -17.49 6.45 -18.56
N ALA A 179 -18.15 7.60 -18.66
CA ALA A 179 -18.77 8.28 -17.53
C ALA A 179 -19.94 7.47 -16.95
N ALA A 180 -20.81 6.93 -17.81
CA ALA A 180 -21.94 6.09 -17.39
C ALA A 180 -21.49 4.77 -16.75
N LYS A 181 -20.40 4.17 -17.25
CA LYS A 181 -19.78 2.95 -16.70
C LYS A 181 -18.88 3.23 -15.49
N GLY A 182 -18.64 4.50 -15.11
CA GLY A 182 -17.73 4.87 -14.03
C GLY A 182 -16.26 4.47 -14.27
N SER A 183 -15.87 4.27 -15.53
CA SER A 183 -14.56 3.72 -15.92
C SER A 183 -13.53 4.80 -16.30
N LEU A 184 -13.86 6.07 -16.11
CA LEU A 184 -12.98 7.19 -16.43
C LEU A 184 -11.73 7.17 -15.52
N ARG A 185 -10.55 7.11 -16.14
CA ARG A 185 -9.26 7.11 -15.43
C ARG A 185 -8.30 8.12 -16.04
N PRO A 186 -7.45 8.76 -15.23
CA PRO A 186 -6.41 9.62 -15.77
C PRO A 186 -5.43 8.80 -16.62
N GLN A 187 -5.02 9.36 -17.75
CA GLN A 187 -3.97 8.79 -18.59
C GLN A 187 -2.64 9.51 -18.37
N GLY A 188 -1.57 8.73 -18.26
CA GLY A 188 -0.22 9.28 -18.04
C GLY A 188 -0.04 9.91 -16.67
N LYS A 189 0.79 10.96 -16.59
CA LYS A 189 1.08 11.64 -15.32
C LYS A 189 -0.03 12.64 -14.99
N SER A 190 -0.85 12.32 -14.00
CA SER A 190 -1.84 13.24 -13.44
C SER A 190 -1.47 13.66 -12.01
N PRO A 191 -1.94 14.82 -11.53
CA PRO A 191 -1.97 15.11 -10.11
C PRO A 191 -2.88 14.11 -9.36
N PRO A 192 -2.84 14.10 -8.01
CA PRO A 192 -3.85 13.43 -7.21
C PRO A 192 -5.25 13.88 -7.61
N ILE A 193 -6.14 12.93 -7.87
CA ILE A 193 -7.54 13.21 -8.23
C ILE A 193 -8.44 12.45 -7.28
N ILE A 194 -9.39 13.16 -6.68
CA ILE A 194 -10.41 12.61 -5.79
C ILE A 194 -11.62 12.24 -6.65
N THR A 195 -11.90 10.95 -6.80
CA THR A 195 -13.04 10.44 -7.56
C THR A 195 -14.32 10.39 -6.72
N GLY A 196 -14.20 10.36 -5.39
CA GLY A 196 -15.33 10.36 -4.48
C GLY A 196 -14.93 10.85 -3.09
N LEU A 197 -15.82 11.59 -2.44
CA LEU A 197 -15.58 12.20 -1.14
C LEU A 197 -16.91 12.31 -0.40
N ARG A 198 -17.01 11.73 0.79
CA ARG A 198 -18.22 11.83 1.62
C ARG A 198 -17.90 11.89 3.10
N CYS A 199 -18.80 12.50 3.86
CA CYS A 199 -18.74 12.50 5.32
C CYS A 199 -19.40 11.23 5.87
N LEU A 200 -18.65 10.43 6.64
CA LEU A 200 -19.17 9.25 7.33
C LEU A 200 -19.75 9.60 8.69
N LYS A 201 -19.02 10.41 9.45
CA LYS A 201 -19.36 10.77 10.82
C LYS A 201 -19.02 12.22 11.05
N PHE A 202 -19.97 12.95 11.64
CA PHE A 202 -19.80 14.34 12.03
C PHE A 202 -20.13 14.48 13.51
N ALA A 203 -19.11 14.64 14.35
CA ALA A 203 -19.24 14.80 15.79
C ALA A 203 -18.20 15.84 16.27
N PRO A 204 -18.44 17.14 16.01
CA PRO A 204 -17.48 18.21 16.26
C PRO A 204 -16.89 18.16 17.68
N PRO A 205 -15.56 18.39 17.84
CA PRO A 205 -14.62 18.83 16.80
C PRO A 205 -14.18 17.72 15.84
N HIS A 206 -14.56 16.46 16.05
CA HIS A 206 -14.11 15.33 15.24
C HIS A 206 -15.03 15.04 14.04
N PHE A 207 -14.43 14.62 12.94
CA PHE A 207 -15.17 14.14 11.78
C PHE A 207 -14.40 13.05 11.04
N THR A 208 -15.13 12.25 10.27
CA THR A 208 -14.58 11.14 9.49
C THR A 208 -15.06 11.24 8.06
N LEU A 209 -14.13 11.22 7.12
CA LEU A 209 -14.38 11.25 5.68
C LEU A 209 -14.02 9.91 5.04
N GLU A 210 -14.79 9.51 4.04
CA GLU A 210 -14.37 8.49 3.08
C GLU A 210 -13.93 9.20 1.79
N VAL A 211 -12.76 8.80 1.28
CA VAL A 211 -12.13 9.38 0.10
C VAL A 211 -11.75 8.26 -0.85
N HIS A 212 -12.23 8.35 -2.09
CA HIS A 212 -11.80 7.55 -3.21
C HIS A 212 -10.91 8.42 -4.09
N CYS A 213 -9.70 7.95 -4.37
CA CYS A 213 -8.73 8.74 -5.10
C CYS A 213 -7.78 7.90 -5.95
N VAL A 214 -7.13 8.59 -6.88
CA VAL A 214 -6.08 8.07 -7.75
C VAL A 214 -4.87 9.00 -7.69
N ASN A 215 -3.68 8.43 -7.84
CA ASN A 215 -2.40 9.14 -7.85
C ASN A 215 -2.13 10.02 -6.61
N GLU A 216 -2.77 9.70 -5.50
CA GLU A 216 -2.63 10.43 -4.25
C GLU A 216 -1.38 10.03 -3.45
N THR A 217 -1.05 10.90 -2.50
CA THR A 217 -0.08 10.64 -1.43
C THR A 217 -0.74 10.87 -0.08
N GLN A 218 -0.24 10.26 0.99
CA GLN A 218 -0.80 10.46 2.33
C GLN A 218 -0.64 11.91 2.80
N LYS A 219 0.45 12.58 2.39
CA LYS A 219 0.64 14.01 2.66
C LYS A 219 -0.44 14.86 1.98
N TYR A 220 -0.82 14.52 0.75
CA TYR A 220 -1.93 15.19 0.06
C TYR A 220 -3.26 15.02 0.80
N LEU A 221 -3.56 13.81 1.28
CA LEU A 221 -4.79 13.56 2.05
C LEU A 221 -4.85 14.35 3.36
N ARG A 222 -3.71 14.53 4.06
CA ARG A 222 -3.64 15.40 5.25
C ARG A 222 -3.88 16.86 4.91
N ARG A 223 -3.26 17.33 3.82
CA ARG A 223 -3.46 18.68 3.31
C ARG A 223 -4.92 18.93 2.90
N LEU A 224 -5.59 17.95 2.29
CA LEU A 224 -7.01 18.04 1.94
C LEU A 224 -7.87 18.32 3.18
N VAL A 225 -7.64 17.62 4.29
CA VAL A 225 -8.35 17.86 5.56
C VAL A 225 -8.13 19.30 6.04
N HIS A 226 -6.90 19.80 5.93
CA HIS A 226 -6.58 21.18 6.28
C HIS A 226 -7.30 22.20 5.39
N GLU A 227 -7.29 21.99 4.06
CA GLU A 227 -8.00 22.85 3.08
C GLU A 227 -9.51 22.87 3.33
N ILE A 228 -10.13 21.74 3.70
CA ILE A 228 -11.55 21.69 4.11
C ILE A 228 -11.78 22.57 5.35
N GLY A 229 -10.87 22.55 6.32
CA GLY A 229 -10.94 23.42 7.49
C GLY A 229 -10.95 24.90 7.10
N LEU A 230 -10.02 25.31 6.23
CA LEU A 230 -9.90 26.69 5.75
C LEU A 230 -11.15 27.17 5.03
N GLU A 231 -11.73 26.33 4.16
CA GLU A 231 -12.93 26.66 3.41
C GLU A 231 -14.15 26.86 4.33
N LEU A 232 -14.18 26.14 5.46
CA LEU A 232 -15.18 26.31 6.51
C LEU A 232 -14.91 27.50 7.43
N ARG A 233 -13.93 28.35 7.09
CA ARG A 233 -13.44 29.47 7.92
C ARG A 233 -13.03 29.01 9.32
N SER A 234 -12.38 27.86 9.40
CA SER A 234 -11.76 27.34 10.61
C SER A 234 -10.41 26.73 10.25
N SER A 235 -9.84 25.96 11.17
CA SER A 235 -8.66 25.15 10.96
C SER A 235 -9.03 23.70 11.19
N ALA A 236 -8.41 22.80 10.45
CA ALA A 236 -8.51 21.37 10.69
C ALA A 236 -7.14 20.70 10.56
N VAL A 237 -6.97 19.62 11.32
CA VAL A 237 -5.80 18.76 11.28
C VAL A 237 -6.23 17.33 11.06
N CYS A 238 -5.44 16.58 10.29
CA CYS A 238 -5.70 15.16 10.09
C CYS A 238 -5.12 14.36 11.27
N THR A 239 -6.01 13.67 12.00
CA THR A 239 -5.64 12.81 13.14
C THR A 239 -5.32 11.39 12.70
N GLY A 240 -5.96 10.91 11.63
CA GLY A 240 -5.80 9.55 11.15
C GLY A 240 -5.98 9.43 9.64
N VAL A 241 -5.15 8.58 9.02
CA VAL A 241 -5.29 8.18 7.61
C VAL A 241 -5.26 6.66 7.56
N ARG A 242 -6.35 6.04 7.13
CA ARG A 242 -6.45 4.59 7.00
C ARG A 242 -6.78 4.21 5.56
N ARG A 243 -5.95 3.37 4.93
CA ARG A 243 -6.22 2.82 3.60
C ARG A 243 -7.05 1.54 3.70
N GLU A 244 -8.27 1.57 3.19
CA GLU A 244 -9.20 0.43 3.22
C GLU A 244 -9.18 -0.41 1.94
N ARG A 245 -8.66 0.16 0.85
CA ARG A 245 -8.52 -0.54 -0.43
C ARG A 245 -7.34 -0.02 -1.24
N ASP A 246 -6.66 -0.93 -1.93
CA ASP A 246 -5.66 -0.62 -2.96
C ASP A 246 -5.97 -1.48 -4.20
N GLY A 247 -6.67 -0.89 -5.18
CA GLY A 247 -7.13 -1.60 -6.37
C GLY A 247 -8.03 -2.81 -6.06
N PRO A 248 -7.64 -4.04 -6.42
CA PRO A 248 -8.45 -5.23 -6.13
C PRO A 248 -8.37 -5.67 -4.65
N PHE A 249 -7.41 -5.16 -3.88
CA PHE A 249 -7.18 -5.58 -2.51
C PHE A 249 -7.99 -4.75 -1.51
N LYS A 250 -8.79 -5.43 -0.67
CA LYS A 250 -9.61 -4.86 0.41
C LYS A 250 -9.16 -5.40 1.76
N LEU A 251 -9.69 -4.84 2.86
CA LEU A 251 -9.26 -5.17 4.22
C LEU A 251 -9.37 -6.67 4.53
N GLN A 252 -10.39 -7.33 3.98
CA GLN A 252 -10.61 -8.77 4.13
C GLN A 252 -9.48 -9.65 3.58
N HIS A 253 -8.69 -9.14 2.63
CA HIS A 253 -7.54 -9.86 2.06
C HIS A 253 -6.25 -9.63 2.86
N ALA A 254 -6.26 -8.70 3.82
CA ALA A 254 -5.07 -8.29 4.54
C ALA A 254 -4.82 -9.17 5.77
N LEU A 255 -3.58 -9.65 5.92
CA LEU A 255 -3.15 -10.35 7.12
C LEU A 255 -2.84 -9.35 8.24
N THR A 256 -3.42 -9.56 9.40
CA THR A 256 -3.01 -8.81 10.60
C THR A 256 -1.64 -9.29 11.08
N ARG A 257 -0.99 -8.50 11.93
CA ARG A 257 0.38 -8.77 12.40
C ARG A 257 0.55 -10.13 13.06
N GLN A 258 -0.51 -10.65 13.68
CA GLN A 258 -0.51 -11.94 14.37
C GLN A 258 -0.41 -13.11 13.37
N HIS A 259 -0.94 -12.94 12.17
CA HIS A 259 -0.95 -13.94 11.08
C HIS A 259 0.21 -13.77 10.10
N TRP A 260 1.32 -13.17 10.53
CA TRP A 260 2.54 -13.09 9.69
C TRP A 260 3.38 -14.36 9.80
N THR A 261 2.73 -15.50 9.62
CA THR A 261 3.40 -16.79 9.53
C THR A 261 3.56 -17.19 8.06
N LEU A 262 4.57 -18.01 7.75
CA LEU A 262 4.77 -18.46 6.37
C LEU A 262 3.55 -19.20 5.80
N PRO A 263 2.89 -20.14 6.53
CA PRO A 263 1.68 -20.77 6.04
C PRO A 263 0.60 -19.76 5.65
N ASP A 264 0.33 -18.78 6.52
CA ASP A 264 -0.68 -17.75 6.27
C ASP A 264 -0.33 -16.88 5.06
N ILE A 265 0.94 -16.49 4.94
CA ILE A 265 1.44 -15.71 3.80
C ILE A 265 1.33 -16.52 2.50
N THR A 266 1.75 -17.78 2.52
CA THR A 266 1.65 -18.67 1.35
C THR A 266 0.19 -18.84 0.93
N GLN A 267 -0.71 -19.09 1.89
CA GLN A 267 -2.14 -19.19 1.63
C GLN A 267 -2.72 -17.89 1.05
N ALA A 268 -2.38 -16.74 1.64
CA ALA A 268 -2.82 -15.44 1.16
C ALA A 268 -2.33 -15.17 -0.28
N VAL A 269 -1.08 -15.52 -0.60
CA VAL A 269 -0.54 -15.41 -1.96
C VAL A 269 -1.34 -16.30 -2.93
N HIS A 270 -1.66 -17.54 -2.55
CA HIS A 270 -2.49 -18.42 -3.38
C HIS A 270 -3.91 -17.90 -3.58
N CYS A 271 -4.59 -17.44 -2.53
CA CYS A 271 -5.94 -16.89 -2.64
C CYS A 271 -5.98 -15.58 -3.43
N SER A 272 -4.96 -14.73 -3.27
CA SER A 272 -4.87 -13.45 -3.99
C SER A 272 -4.71 -13.61 -5.51
N TRP A 273 -4.16 -14.74 -5.96
CA TRP A 273 -4.07 -15.07 -7.37
C TRP A 273 -5.46 -15.19 -8.02
N ALA A 274 -6.40 -15.83 -7.32
CA ALA A 274 -7.79 -15.97 -7.79
C ALA A 274 -8.52 -14.61 -7.86
N THR A 275 -8.31 -13.73 -6.88
CA THR A 275 -8.89 -12.37 -6.88
C THR A 275 -8.44 -11.54 -8.08
N TRP A 276 -7.20 -11.72 -8.54
CA TRP A 276 -6.68 -10.99 -9.70
C TRP A 276 -7.19 -11.56 -11.03
N THR A 277 -7.37 -12.88 -11.13
CA THR A 277 -7.85 -13.54 -12.35
C THR A 277 -9.38 -13.58 -12.45
N GLY A 278 -10.12 -12.98 -11.51
CA GLY A 278 -11.59 -12.95 -11.51
C GLY A 278 -12.25 -14.26 -11.06
N GLY A 279 -11.51 -15.13 -10.35
CA GLY A 279 -12.08 -16.34 -9.74
C GLY A 279 -12.68 -16.05 -8.37
N GLU A 280 -13.84 -16.64 -8.06
CA GLU A 280 -14.44 -16.56 -6.73
C GLU A 280 -13.49 -17.09 -5.65
N VAL A 281 -13.28 -16.29 -4.60
CA VAL A 281 -12.48 -16.66 -3.45
C VAL A 281 -13.41 -17.04 -2.31
N ASN A 282 -13.49 -18.34 -2.00
CA ASN A 282 -14.05 -18.81 -0.74
C ASN A 282 -13.13 -18.33 0.40
N THR A 283 -13.50 -17.24 1.04
CA THR A 283 -12.82 -16.74 2.23
C THR A 283 -13.22 -17.61 3.41
N VAL A 284 -12.26 -18.36 3.97
CA VAL A 284 -12.44 -18.98 5.28
C VAL A 284 -12.38 -17.85 6.29
N GLN A 285 -13.53 -17.49 6.84
CA GLN A 285 -13.61 -16.54 7.96
C GLN A 285 -12.88 -17.15 9.17
N PRO A 286 -12.03 -16.40 9.88
CA PRO A 286 -11.60 -16.82 11.21
C PRO A 286 -12.82 -16.79 12.13
N GLU A 287 -13.13 -17.92 12.78
CA GLU A 287 -14.26 -18.01 13.70
C GLU A 287 -14.19 -16.96 14.81
N PRO A 288 -15.33 -16.38 15.23
CA PRO A 288 -15.36 -15.46 16.34
C PRO A 288 -14.89 -16.17 17.62
N HIS A 289 -13.89 -15.60 18.29
CA HIS A 289 -13.36 -16.10 19.55
C HIS A 289 -14.49 -16.37 20.56
N LYS A 290 -14.66 -17.65 20.94
CA LYS A 290 -15.48 -18.04 22.09
C LYS A 290 -14.93 -17.33 23.35
N PRO A 291 -15.76 -16.66 24.16
CA PRO A 291 -15.32 -16.13 25.43
C PRO A 291 -14.90 -17.30 26.34
N LEU A 292 -13.69 -17.21 26.89
CA LEU A 292 -13.20 -18.11 27.92
C LEU A 292 -14.08 -17.95 29.17
N THR A 293 -14.97 -18.91 29.42
CA THR A 293 -15.59 -19.08 30.73
C THR A 293 -14.53 -19.58 31.70
N MET A 294 -14.18 -18.75 32.67
CA MET A 294 -13.41 -19.19 33.84
C MET A 294 -14.33 -20.04 34.73
N GLY A 295 -13.94 -21.31 34.90
CA GLY A 295 -14.39 -22.21 35.95
C GLY A 295 -13.20 -22.62 36.77
#